data_AF-A0A962GAT5-F1
#
_entry.id   AF-A0A962GAT5-F1
#
_cell.length_a   1.000
_cell.length_b   1.000
_cell.length_c   1.000
_cell.angle_alpha   90.00
_cell.angle_beta   90.00
_cell.angle_gamma   90.00
#
_symmetry.space_group_name_H-M   'P 1'
#
loop_
_entity.id
_entity.type
_entity.pdbx_description
1 polymer ?
#
loop_
_entity_poly.entity_id
_entity_poly.type
_entity_poly.pdbx_seq_one_letter_code
_entity_poly.pdbx_strand_id
1 'polypeptide(L)'
;MDMLNTWLADPMARTVGGLLALVLVSGLTATVVRRTLVRGMRKLAARTTWTWDDVLMDHGTLRQFTRIAPTLIIQFGIGFIPGLPPSLVALIRSLALAGTILFLVLALGAALNAIEEVYRRASNGTRSIKTYVQFLKIAIYIIAAVVIVATLIDRSPLILLSGLGALSAILLLVFKDTILGLVAGVQLTSNDMLRVGDWIEVPAAGADGDVIDIA
;
A
#
# COMPACT_ATOMS: atom_id res chain seq x y z
N MET A 1 -42.91 26.50 19.30
CA MET A 1 -42.05 25.30 19.41
C MET A 1 -42.32 24.28 18.30
N ASP A 2 -43.31 24.51 17.44
CA ASP A 2 -43.68 23.58 16.35
C ASP A 2 -42.82 23.69 15.08
N MET A 3 -42.17 24.84 14.84
CA MET A 3 -41.24 25.01 13.71
C MET A 3 -39.96 24.18 13.83
N LEU A 4 -39.49 23.86 15.04
CA LEU A 4 -38.30 23.02 15.22
C LEU A 4 -38.60 21.54 14.94
N ASN A 5 -39.83 21.12 15.24
CA ASN A 5 -40.31 19.75 15.03
C ASN A 5 -40.66 19.48 13.55
N THR A 6 -41.09 20.48 12.79
CA THR A 6 -41.30 20.34 11.34
C THR A 6 -39.99 20.30 10.56
N TRP A 7 -38.97 21.07 10.95
CA TRP A 7 -37.60 20.92 10.42
C TRP A 7 -36.97 19.57 10.80
N LEU A 8 -37.26 19.03 12.00
CA LEU A 8 -36.85 17.69 12.39
C LEU A 8 -37.75 16.58 11.80
N ALA A 9 -38.87 16.89 11.16
CA ALA A 9 -39.74 15.90 10.50
C ALA A 9 -39.35 15.68 9.03
N ASP A 10 -38.58 16.58 8.44
CA ASP A 10 -38.15 16.48 7.05
C ASP A 10 -37.03 15.43 6.90
N PRO A 11 -37.21 14.38 6.07
CA PRO A 11 -36.19 13.35 5.85
C PRO A 11 -34.85 13.92 5.36
N MET A 12 -34.88 15.03 4.62
CA MET A 12 -33.70 15.75 4.15
C MET A 12 -32.97 16.52 5.26
N ALA A 13 -33.67 17.11 6.23
CA ALA A 13 -33.03 17.84 7.32
C ALA A 13 -32.34 16.91 8.33
N ARG A 14 -32.89 15.70 8.55
CA ARG A 14 -32.24 14.66 9.37
C ARG A 14 -30.98 14.10 8.72
N THR A 15 -30.99 13.91 7.40
CA THR A 15 -29.82 13.39 6.66
C THR A 15 -28.71 14.42 6.54
N VAL A 16 -29.06 15.68 6.26
CA VAL A 16 -28.10 16.81 6.23
C VAL A 16 -27.55 17.07 7.64
N GLY A 17 -28.39 17.03 8.67
CA GLY A 17 -27.97 17.13 10.07
C GLY A 17 -27.06 15.99 10.49
N GLY A 18 -27.36 14.76 10.07
CA GLY A 18 -26.52 13.58 10.31
C GLY A 18 -25.17 13.64 9.60
N LEU A 19 -25.14 14.09 8.33
CA LEU A 19 -23.90 14.29 7.58
C LEU A 19 -23.02 15.40 8.18
N LEU A 20 -23.62 16.53 8.55
CA LEU A 20 -22.92 17.62 9.24
C LEU A 20 -22.40 17.17 10.60
N ALA A 21 -23.20 16.44 11.37
CA ALA A 21 -22.76 15.87 12.65
C ALA A 21 -21.62 14.87 12.45
N LEU A 22 -21.66 14.02 11.41
CA LEU A 22 -20.60 13.05 11.12
C LEU A 22 -19.30 13.74 10.67
N VAL A 23 -19.38 14.76 9.82
CA VAL A 23 -18.22 15.56 9.40
C VAL A 23 -17.64 16.31 10.60
N LEU A 24 -18.49 16.90 11.43
CA LEU A 24 -18.07 17.60 12.65
C LEU A 24 -17.44 16.62 13.64
N VAL A 25 -18.04 15.47 13.91
CA VAL A 25 -17.50 14.45 14.82
C VAL A 25 -16.22 13.84 14.28
N SER A 26 -16.13 13.59 12.97
CA SER A 26 -14.91 13.12 12.32
C SER A 26 -13.78 14.16 12.42
N GLY A 27 -14.08 15.43 12.12
CA GLY A 27 -13.14 16.54 12.26
C GLY A 27 -12.72 16.78 13.73
N LEU A 28 -13.67 16.70 14.66
CA LEU A 28 -13.41 16.84 16.10
C LEU A 28 -12.52 15.71 16.57
N THR A 29 -12.81 14.47 16.18
CA THR A 29 -12.02 13.31 16.60
C THR A 29 -10.65 13.31 15.96
N ALA A 30 -10.52 13.68 14.68
CA ALA A 30 -9.22 13.90 14.04
C ALA A 30 -8.39 14.95 14.80
N THR A 31 -9.03 16.02 15.28
CA THR A 31 -8.37 17.09 16.04
C THR A 31 -8.03 16.66 17.46
N VAL A 32 -8.93 15.94 18.13
CA VAL A 32 -8.76 15.43 19.49
C VAL A 32 -7.65 14.39 19.51
N VAL A 33 -7.72 13.36 18.66
CA VAL A 33 -6.71 12.30 18.54
C VAL A 33 -5.35 12.90 18.19
N ARG A 34 -5.29 13.86 17.24
CA ARG A 34 -4.05 14.60 16.93
C ARG A 34 -3.52 15.38 18.14
N ARG A 35 -4.39 15.95 18.98
CA ARG A 35 -3.98 16.69 20.20
C ARG A 35 -3.57 15.76 21.35
N THR A 36 -4.29 14.67 21.62
CA THR A 36 -3.99 13.74 22.70
C THR A 36 -2.75 12.90 22.42
N LEU A 37 -2.54 12.43 21.18
CA LEU A 37 -1.31 11.73 20.84
C LEU A 37 -0.08 12.64 20.94
N VAL A 38 -0.14 13.86 20.40
CA VAL A 38 1.01 14.80 20.46
C VAL A 38 1.32 15.25 21.89
N ARG A 39 0.30 15.45 22.75
CA ARG A 39 0.50 15.83 24.16
C ARG A 39 0.89 14.65 25.04
N GLY A 40 0.30 13.47 24.83
CA GLY A 40 0.62 12.24 25.57
C GLY A 40 2.06 11.81 25.31
N MET A 41 2.52 11.90 24.06
CA MET A 41 3.87 11.50 23.69
C MET A 41 4.95 12.51 24.08
N ARG A 42 4.68 13.83 24.13
CA ARG A 42 5.63 14.77 24.79
C ARG A 42 5.84 14.44 26.26
N LYS A 43 4.84 13.83 26.92
CA LYS A 43 4.89 13.44 28.32
C LYS A 43 5.54 12.06 28.53
N LEU A 44 5.41 11.14 27.56
CA LEU A 44 6.09 9.84 27.55
C LEU A 44 7.55 9.94 27.06
N ALA A 45 7.82 10.67 25.98
CA ALA A 45 9.18 10.90 25.48
C ALA A 45 10.06 11.65 26.49
N ALA A 46 9.48 12.46 27.37
CA ALA A 46 10.19 13.09 28.50
C ALA A 46 10.43 12.13 29.68
N ARG A 47 9.87 10.91 29.66
CA ARG A 47 9.91 9.94 30.76
C ARG A 47 10.59 8.61 30.44
N THR A 48 10.90 8.32 29.18
CA THR A 48 11.45 7.00 28.79
C THR A 48 12.77 7.15 28.01
N THR A 49 13.81 6.46 28.47
CA THR A 49 15.17 6.42 27.88
C THR A 49 15.32 5.30 26.85
N TRP A 50 14.33 5.09 25.97
CA TRP A 50 14.33 3.96 25.02
C TRP A 50 14.51 4.46 23.59
N THR A 51 15.61 4.03 22.93
CA THR A 51 16.01 4.41 21.57
C THR A 51 15.01 4.05 20.46
N TRP A 52 14.04 3.17 20.76
CA TRP A 52 12.96 2.79 19.85
C TRP A 52 11.90 3.90 19.70
N ASP A 53 11.60 4.63 20.77
CA ASP A 53 10.57 5.67 20.79
C ASP A 53 10.97 6.85 19.88
N ASP A 54 12.24 7.26 19.93
CA ASP A 54 12.76 8.35 19.09
C ASP A 54 12.77 7.99 17.60
N VAL A 55 13.13 6.75 17.25
CA VAL A 55 13.16 6.28 15.84
C VAL A 55 11.74 6.10 15.28
N LEU A 56 10.80 5.61 16.08
CA LEU A 56 9.38 5.52 15.71
C LEU A 56 8.76 6.91 15.49
N MET A 57 9.16 7.90 16.29
CA MET A 57 8.73 9.30 16.14
C MET A 57 9.33 9.98 14.92
N ASP A 58 10.63 9.82 14.65
CA ASP A 58 11.34 10.45 13.54
C ASP A 58 10.84 9.96 12.17
N HIS A 59 10.49 8.67 12.06
CA HIS A 59 9.92 8.12 10.83
C HIS A 59 8.41 8.35 10.67
N GLY A 60 7.77 9.08 11.59
CA GLY A 60 6.37 9.50 11.45
C GLY A 60 5.34 8.36 11.50
N THR A 61 5.73 7.17 11.96
CA THR A 61 4.88 5.97 12.05
C THR A 61 3.61 6.23 12.86
N LEU A 62 3.76 6.85 14.04
CA LEU A 62 2.68 7.18 14.96
C LEU A 62 1.76 8.29 14.42
N ARG A 63 2.32 9.22 13.62
CA ARG A 63 1.54 10.24 12.90
C ARG A 63 0.67 9.62 11.82
N GLN A 64 1.09 8.50 11.25
CA GLN A 64 0.32 7.77 10.25
C GLN A 64 -0.83 6.96 10.88
N PHE A 65 -0.62 6.33 12.04
CA PHE A 65 -1.70 5.70 12.82
C PHE A 65 -2.79 6.70 13.25
N THR A 66 -2.41 7.95 13.54
CA THR A 66 -3.36 9.04 13.84
C THR A 66 -4.34 9.30 12.69
N ARG A 67 -3.95 9.01 11.44
CA ARG A 67 -4.79 9.22 10.24
C ARG A 67 -5.80 8.09 10.00
N ILE A 68 -5.64 6.94 10.66
CA ILE A 68 -6.55 5.78 10.58
C ILE A 68 -7.81 6.00 11.44
N ALA A 69 -7.68 6.71 12.56
CA ALA A 69 -8.80 6.94 13.49
C ALA A 69 -10.04 7.61 12.83
N PRO A 70 -9.93 8.72 12.07
CA PRO A 70 -11.10 9.35 11.47
C PRO A 70 -11.78 8.50 10.38
N THR A 71 -11.03 7.65 9.66
CA THR A 71 -11.63 6.80 8.61
C THR A 71 -12.46 5.68 9.21
N LEU A 72 -12.01 5.07 10.31
CA LEU A 72 -12.79 4.07 11.05
C LEU A 72 -14.10 4.67 11.61
N ILE A 73 -14.05 5.90 12.12
CA ILE A 73 -15.24 6.59 12.65
C ILE A 73 -16.26 6.86 11.55
N ILE A 74 -15.82 7.28 10.36
CA ILE A 74 -16.70 7.46 9.20
C ILE A 74 -17.32 6.11 8.79
N GLN A 75 -16.52 5.04 8.76
CA GLN A 75 -16.96 3.71 8.36
C GLN A 75 -18.04 3.12 9.27
N PHE A 76 -17.91 3.26 10.60
CA PHE A 76 -18.89 2.75 11.57
C PHE A 76 -20.03 3.73 11.82
N GLY A 77 -19.77 5.05 11.75
CA GLY A 77 -20.75 6.10 12.04
C GLY A 77 -21.80 6.29 10.95
N ILE A 78 -21.46 6.00 9.68
CA ILE A 78 -22.40 6.25 8.58
C ILE A 78 -23.64 5.35 8.60
N GLY A 79 -23.55 4.16 9.21
CA GLY A 79 -24.67 3.24 9.37
C GLY A 79 -25.75 3.75 10.34
N PHE A 80 -25.43 4.75 11.17
CA PHE A 80 -26.36 5.33 12.14
C PHE A 80 -27.16 6.51 11.58
N ILE A 81 -26.96 6.90 10.31
CA ILE A 81 -27.69 8.03 9.70
C ILE A 81 -28.93 7.49 8.96
N PRO A 82 -30.15 7.65 9.52
CA PRO A 82 -31.38 7.27 8.83
C PRO A 82 -31.68 8.22 7.66
N GLY A 83 -32.16 7.67 6.54
CA GLY A 83 -32.64 8.43 5.38
C GLY A 83 -31.66 8.56 4.20
N LEU A 84 -30.44 8.02 4.30
CA LEU A 84 -29.51 7.99 3.18
C LEU A 84 -29.88 6.88 2.17
N PRO A 85 -29.74 7.12 0.86
CA PRO A 85 -29.89 6.05 -0.14
C PRO A 85 -28.89 4.93 0.17
N PRO A 86 -29.31 3.65 0.14
CA PRO A 86 -28.41 2.52 0.43
C PRO A 86 -27.15 2.49 -0.45
N SER A 87 -27.25 2.94 -1.71
CA SER A 87 -26.13 3.07 -2.64
C SER A 87 -25.10 4.12 -2.21
N LEU A 88 -25.55 5.23 -1.62
CA LEU A 88 -24.70 6.33 -1.18
C LEU A 88 -23.97 5.96 0.13
N VAL A 89 -24.66 5.24 1.02
CA VAL A 89 -24.05 4.63 2.22
C VAL A 89 -22.97 3.62 1.83
N ALA A 90 -23.26 2.75 0.86
CA ALA A 90 -22.30 1.76 0.36
C ALA A 90 -21.05 2.44 -0.23
N LEU A 91 -21.24 3.46 -1.08
CA LEU A 91 -20.14 4.20 -1.69
C LEU A 91 -19.24 4.88 -0.66
N ILE A 92 -19.82 5.61 0.30
CA ILE A 92 -19.03 6.27 1.35
C ILE A 92 -18.31 5.26 2.23
N ARG A 93 -18.95 4.12 2.55
CA ARG A 93 -18.32 3.04 3.32
C ARG A 93 -17.14 2.44 2.56
N SER A 94 -17.27 2.20 1.26
CA SER A 94 -16.18 1.71 0.41
C SER A 94 -15.03 2.72 0.32
N LEU A 95 -15.31 4.02 0.21
CA LEU A 95 -14.29 5.07 0.25
C LEU A 95 -13.58 5.14 1.61
N ALA A 96 -14.32 5.03 2.71
CA ALA A 96 -13.76 5.03 4.06
C ALA A 96 -12.88 3.80 4.33
N LEU A 97 -13.31 2.62 3.86
CA LEU A 97 -12.53 1.39 3.88
C LEU A 97 -11.24 1.53 3.05
N ALA A 98 -11.34 2.02 1.82
CA ALA A 98 -10.18 2.27 0.96
C ALA A 98 -9.17 3.23 1.61
N GLY A 99 -9.66 4.33 2.20
CA GLY A 99 -8.82 5.28 2.96
C GLY A 99 -8.15 4.64 4.17
N THR A 100 -8.86 3.78 4.90
CA THR A 100 -8.33 3.04 6.05
C THR A 100 -7.18 2.12 5.63
N ILE A 101 -7.37 1.35 4.56
CA ILE A 101 -6.35 0.44 4.00
C ILE A 101 -5.12 1.24 3.55
N LEU A 102 -5.32 2.37 2.87
CA LEU A 102 -4.24 3.25 2.43
C LEU A 102 -3.41 3.76 3.63
N PHE A 103 -4.05 4.28 4.66
CA PHE A 103 -3.35 4.79 5.84
C PHE A 103 -2.65 3.69 6.63
N LEU A 104 -3.27 2.51 6.74
CA LEU A 104 -2.67 1.34 7.38
C LEU A 104 -1.38 0.92 6.66
N VAL A 105 -1.41 0.83 5.34
CA VAL A 105 -0.27 0.39 4.54
C VAL A 105 0.87 1.41 4.56
N LEU A 106 0.53 2.70 4.55
CA LEU A 106 1.53 3.75 4.77
C LEU A 106 2.14 3.69 6.19
N ALA A 107 1.35 3.34 7.21
CA ALA A 107 1.84 3.20 8.58
C ALA A 107 2.79 2.00 8.69
N LEU A 108 2.45 0.87 8.07
CA LEU A 108 3.32 -0.30 7.95
C LEU A 108 4.61 0.04 7.22
N GLY A 109 4.53 0.77 6.10
CA GLY A 109 5.72 1.20 5.35
C GLY A 109 6.66 2.09 6.15
N ALA A 110 6.11 2.96 7.00
CA ALA A 110 6.90 3.77 7.94
C ALA A 110 7.49 2.90 9.06
N ALA A 111 6.74 1.91 9.58
CA ALA A 111 7.22 1.01 10.63
C ALA A 111 8.40 0.16 10.13
N LEU A 112 8.33 -0.31 8.89
CA LEU A 112 9.43 -1.01 8.23
C LEU A 112 10.68 -0.13 8.07
N ASN A 113 10.52 1.17 7.80
CA ASN A 113 11.66 2.11 7.78
C ASN A 113 12.29 2.25 9.18
N ALA A 114 11.47 2.34 10.24
CA ALA A 114 11.98 2.40 11.60
C ALA A 114 12.76 1.12 11.98
N ILE A 115 12.28 -0.06 11.56
CA ILE A 115 13.00 -1.32 11.75
C ILE A 115 14.34 -1.33 10.99
N GLU A 116 14.36 -0.84 9.75
CA GLU A 116 15.59 -0.72 8.95
C GLU A 116 16.61 0.19 9.65
N GLU A 117 16.18 1.33 10.16
CA GLU A 117 17.01 2.28 10.90
C GLU A 117 17.63 1.66 12.15
N VAL A 118 16.81 0.99 12.97
CA VAL A 118 17.27 0.32 14.19
C VAL A 118 18.30 -0.77 13.86
N TYR A 119 18.04 -1.57 12.83
CA TYR A 119 18.96 -2.61 12.40
C TYR A 119 20.28 -2.03 11.90
N ARG A 120 20.22 -0.95 11.11
CA ARG A 120 21.40 -0.28 10.57
C ARG A 120 22.28 0.31 11.68
N ARG A 121 21.67 0.92 12.72
CA ARG A 121 22.37 1.42 13.90
C ARG A 121 23.01 0.30 14.72
N ALA A 122 22.29 -0.80 14.94
CA ALA A 122 22.80 -1.96 15.68
C ALA A 122 24.00 -2.63 14.97
N SER A 123 24.03 -2.60 13.63
CA SER A 123 25.11 -3.17 12.82
C SER A 123 26.28 -2.19 12.58
N ASN A 124 26.31 -1.01 13.21
CA ASN A 124 27.28 0.06 12.90
C ASN A 124 27.38 0.38 11.39
N GLY A 125 26.27 0.26 10.64
CA GLY A 125 26.23 0.51 9.19
C GLY A 125 26.89 -0.55 8.30
N THR A 126 27.44 -1.64 8.85
CA THR A 126 28.15 -2.67 8.06
C THR A 126 27.21 -3.61 7.30
N ARG A 127 25.96 -3.79 7.77
CA ARG A 127 24.93 -4.58 7.08
C ARG A 127 23.66 -3.74 6.92
N SER A 128 23.29 -3.50 5.66
CA SER A 128 22.04 -2.83 5.31
C SER A 128 21.01 -3.86 4.85
N ILE A 129 19.84 -3.86 5.48
CA ILE A 129 18.68 -4.65 5.05
C ILE A 129 17.73 -3.84 4.17
N LYS A 130 18.14 -2.63 3.77
CA LYS A 130 17.31 -1.67 3.02
C LYS A 130 16.69 -2.29 1.76
N THR A 131 17.47 -3.04 1.01
CA THR A 131 17.02 -3.71 -0.22
C THR A 131 15.87 -4.69 0.08
N TYR A 132 16.01 -5.55 1.09
CA TYR A 132 14.97 -6.50 1.48
C TYR A 132 13.70 -5.80 1.99
N VAL A 133 13.88 -4.78 2.84
CA VAL A 133 12.76 -3.96 3.35
C VAL A 133 12.03 -3.27 2.19
N GLN A 134 12.76 -2.78 1.19
CA GLN A 134 12.19 -2.13 0.03
C GLN A 134 11.38 -3.09 -0.84
N PHE A 135 11.89 -4.31 -1.10
CA PHE A 135 11.13 -5.34 -1.81
C PHE A 135 9.85 -5.73 -1.06
N LEU A 136 9.93 -5.90 0.26
CA LEU A 136 8.75 -6.18 1.08
C LEU A 136 7.71 -5.04 1.01
N LYS A 137 8.16 -3.78 1.07
CA LYS A 137 7.28 -2.62 0.92
C LYS A 137 6.59 -2.58 -0.43
N ILE A 138 7.31 -2.85 -1.51
CA ILE A 138 6.73 -2.91 -2.87
C ILE A 138 5.63 -3.98 -2.92
N ALA A 139 5.89 -5.18 -2.39
CA ALA A 139 4.88 -6.24 -2.35
C ALA A 139 3.62 -5.82 -1.55
N ILE A 140 3.80 -5.23 -0.36
CA ILE A 140 2.69 -4.73 0.46
C ILE A 140 1.89 -3.65 -0.29
N TYR A 141 2.55 -2.70 -0.95
CA TYR A 141 1.87 -1.63 -1.69
C TYR A 141 1.09 -2.17 -2.90
N ILE A 142 1.61 -3.16 -3.62
CA ILE A 142 0.90 -3.80 -4.74
C ILE A 142 -0.38 -4.49 -4.23
N ILE A 143 -0.26 -5.29 -3.16
CA ILE A 143 -1.42 -5.98 -2.56
C ILE A 143 -2.46 -4.95 -2.09
N ALA A 144 -2.01 -3.90 -1.41
CA ALA A 144 -2.87 -2.83 -0.92
C ALA A 144 -3.61 -2.12 -2.06
N ALA A 145 -2.91 -1.79 -3.16
CA ALA A 145 -3.51 -1.16 -4.33
C ALA A 145 -4.63 -2.03 -4.90
N VAL A 146 -4.41 -3.34 -5.04
CA VAL A 146 -5.44 -4.27 -5.53
C VAL A 146 -6.63 -4.34 -4.58
N VAL A 147 -6.40 -4.43 -3.27
CA VAL A 147 -7.48 -4.45 -2.27
C VAL A 147 -8.29 -3.14 -2.28
N ILE A 148 -7.63 -1.99 -2.45
CA ILE A 148 -8.30 -0.69 -2.56
C ILE A 148 -9.20 -0.66 -3.79
N VAL A 149 -8.69 -1.03 -4.97
CA VAL A 149 -9.46 -1.06 -6.21
C VAL A 149 -10.63 -2.05 -6.11
N ALA A 150 -10.40 -3.22 -5.53
CA ALA A 150 -11.44 -4.23 -5.30
C ALA A 150 -12.56 -3.70 -4.40
N THR A 151 -12.20 -3.00 -3.33
CA THR A 151 -13.16 -2.39 -2.39
C THR A 151 -13.99 -1.29 -3.07
N LEU A 152 -13.39 -0.50 -3.97
CA LEU A 152 -14.07 0.57 -4.69
C LEU A 152 -15.06 0.04 -5.76
N ILE A 153 -14.74 -1.08 -6.40
CA ILE A 153 -15.58 -1.71 -7.42
C ILE A 153 -16.56 -2.74 -6.81
N ASP A 154 -16.53 -2.90 -5.47
CA ASP A 154 -17.34 -3.88 -4.73
C ASP A 154 -17.14 -5.32 -5.24
N ARG A 155 -15.89 -5.68 -5.53
CA ARG A 155 -15.48 -7.02 -5.99
C ARG A 155 -14.49 -7.63 -5.02
N SER A 156 -14.39 -8.95 -5.02
CA SER A 156 -13.40 -9.61 -4.18
C SER A 156 -11.99 -9.32 -4.71
N PRO A 157 -11.02 -8.99 -3.84
CA PRO A 157 -9.63 -8.75 -4.24
C PRO A 157 -9.01 -9.96 -4.95
N LEU A 158 -9.45 -11.18 -4.58
CA LEU A 158 -9.00 -12.43 -5.18
C LEU A 158 -9.34 -12.52 -6.67
N ILE A 159 -10.50 -12.00 -7.11
CA ILE A 159 -10.87 -12.01 -8.53
C ILE A 159 -9.95 -11.08 -9.34
N LEU A 160 -9.60 -9.91 -8.78
CA LEU A 160 -8.66 -9.00 -9.44
C LEU A 160 -7.25 -9.59 -9.47
N LEU A 161 -6.79 -10.18 -8.37
CA LEU A 161 -5.50 -10.87 -8.31
C LEU A 161 -5.44 -12.05 -9.27
N SER A 162 -6.51 -12.84 -9.39
CA SER A 162 -6.56 -13.96 -10.34
C SER A 162 -6.54 -13.47 -11.79
N GLY A 163 -7.24 -12.38 -12.09
CA GLY A 163 -7.20 -11.76 -13.43
C GLY A 163 -5.81 -11.24 -13.78
N LEU A 164 -5.18 -10.50 -12.86
CA LEU A 164 -3.83 -9.98 -13.04
C LEU A 164 -2.80 -11.12 -13.18
N GLY A 165 -2.94 -12.17 -12.36
CA GLY A 165 -2.11 -13.37 -12.41
C GLY A 165 -2.29 -14.17 -13.70
N ALA A 166 -3.52 -14.33 -14.18
CA ALA A 166 -3.81 -15.00 -15.44
C ALA A 166 -3.22 -14.22 -16.63
N LEU A 167 -3.40 -12.89 -16.67
CA LEU A 167 -2.77 -12.04 -17.69
C LEU A 167 -1.25 -12.13 -17.63
N SER A 168 -0.66 -12.14 -16.42
CA SER A 168 0.79 -12.28 -16.24
C SER A 168 1.30 -13.64 -16.72
N ALA A 169 0.55 -14.72 -16.49
CA ALA A 169 0.88 -16.06 -16.96
C ALA A 169 0.80 -16.16 -18.49
N ILE A 170 -0.23 -15.57 -19.10
CA ILE A 170 -0.36 -15.48 -20.56
C ILE A 170 0.79 -14.66 -21.14
N LEU A 171 1.10 -13.51 -20.55
CA LEU A 171 2.21 -12.66 -20.97
C LEU A 171 3.54 -13.41 -20.90
N LEU A 172 3.80 -14.11 -19.80
CA LEU A 172 4.99 -14.95 -19.63
C LEU A 172 5.04 -16.05 -20.69
N LEU A 173 3.90 -16.69 -20.99
CA LEU A 173 3.82 -17.74 -22.00
C LEU A 173 4.15 -17.20 -23.40
N VAL A 174 3.63 -16.03 -23.77
CA VAL A 174 3.88 -15.40 -25.08
C VAL A 174 5.32 -14.94 -25.21
N PHE A 175 5.90 -14.38 -24.15
CA PHE A 175 7.27 -13.84 -24.17
C PHE A 175 8.34 -14.83 -23.68
N LYS A 176 7.96 -16.08 -23.40
CA LYS A 176 8.86 -17.09 -22.82
C LYS A 176 10.16 -17.23 -23.63
N ASP A 177 10.04 -17.42 -24.94
CA ASP A 177 11.18 -17.68 -25.82
C ASP A 177 12.03 -16.42 -26.01
N THR A 178 11.41 -15.24 -26.04
CA THR A 178 12.13 -13.96 -26.07
C THR A 178 12.94 -13.74 -24.79
N ILE A 179 12.38 -14.06 -23.62
CA ILE A 179 13.09 -13.97 -22.33
C ILE A 179 14.27 -14.95 -22.29
N LEU A 180 14.06 -16.19 -22.77
CA LEU A 180 15.12 -17.19 -22.88
C LEU A 180 16.25 -16.75 -23.81
N GLY A 181 15.92 -16.19 -24.97
CA GLY A 181 16.90 -15.63 -25.91
C GLY A 181 17.71 -14.49 -25.29
N LEU A 182 17.05 -13.56 -24.60
CA LEU A 182 17.73 -12.47 -23.89
C LEU A 182 18.67 -12.98 -22.79
N VAL A 183 18.21 -13.91 -21.97
CA VAL A 183 19.03 -14.49 -20.89
C VAL A 183 20.22 -15.27 -21.48
N ALA A 184 20.02 -16.00 -22.58
CA ALA A 184 21.10 -16.69 -23.27
C ALA A 184 22.15 -15.71 -23.83
N GLY A 185 21.74 -14.62 -24.48
CA GLY A 185 22.65 -13.59 -24.98
C GLY A 185 23.46 -12.91 -23.86
N VAL A 186 22.80 -12.55 -22.75
CA VAL A 186 23.48 -11.98 -21.57
C VAL A 186 24.45 -12.99 -20.94
N GLN A 187 24.09 -14.27 -20.85
CA GLN A 187 24.99 -15.30 -20.32
C GLN A 187 26.20 -15.55 -21.23
N LEU A 188 26.00 -15.61 -22.56
CA LEU A 188 27.07 -15.77 -23.54
C LEU A 188 28.07 -14.63 -23.44
N THR A 189 27.59 -13.39 -23.39
CA THR A 189 28.43 -12.19 -23.32
C THR A 189 29.08 -12.01 -21.95
N SER A 190 28.32 -12.22 -20.86
CA SER A 190 28.82 -12.00 -19.49
C SER A 190 29.82 -13.06 -19.03
N ASN A 191 29.75 -14.28 -19.57
CA ASN A 191 30.69 -15.36 -19.27
C ASN A 191 31.72 -15.57 -20.39
N ASP A 192 31.72 -14.72 -21.42
CA ASP A 192 32.67 -14.77 -22.54
C ASP A 192 32.77 -16.18 -23.17
N MET A 193 31.61 -16.85 -23.28
CA MET A 193 31.55 -18.25 -23.74
C MET A 193 31.74 -18.37 -25.25
N LEU A 194 31.54 -17.26 -25.99
CA LEU A 194 31.67 -17.14 -27.43
C LEU A 194 32.20 -15.74 -27.76
N ARG A 195 33.15 -15.67 -28.69
CA ARG A 195 33.69 -14.41 -29.23
C ARG A 195 33.56 -14.37 -30.75
N VAL A 196 33.59 -13.15 -31.30
CA VAL A 196 33.64 -12.92 -32.74
C VAL A 196 34.94 -13.49 -33.29
N GLY A 197 34.83 -14.35 -34.31
CA GLY A 197 35.95 -15.09 -34.91
C GLY A 197 36.15 -16.51 -34.38
N ASP A 198 35.38 -16.96 -33.40
CA ASP A 198 35.38 -18.36 -32.98
C ASP A 198 34.66 -19.23 -34.01
N TRP A 199 35.15 -20.44 -34.27
CA TRP A 199 34.41 -21.46 -35.01
C TRP A 199 33.51 -22.24 -34.05
N ILE A 200 32.22 -22.33 -34.36
CA ILE A 200 31.20 -22.97 -33.51
C ILE A 200 30.39 -23.98 -34.31
N GLU A 201 30.21 -25.17 -33.73
CA GLU A 201 29.25 -26.18 -34.17
C GLU A 201 28.14 -26.33 -33.11
N VAL A 202 26.87 -26.18 -33.53
CA VAL A 202 25.68 -26.41 -32.69
C VAL A 202 24.89 -27.59 -33.28
N PRO A 203 25.19 -28.85 -32.88
CA PRO A 203 24.58 -30.04 -33.46
C PRO A 203 23.05 -30.07 -33.35
N ALA A 204 22.50 -29.49 -32.27
CA ALA A 204 21.07 -29.40 -32.04
C ALA A 204 20.34 -28.46 -33.01
N ALA A 205 21.05 -27.48 -33.58
CA ALA A 205 20.53 -26.55 -34.57
C ALA A 205 21.03 -26.84 -35.99
N GLY A 206 21.95 -27.81 -36.16
CA GLY A 206 22.61 -28.11 -37.44
C GLY A 206 23.42 -26.95 -38.00
N ALA A 207 23.92 -26.06 -37.15
CA ALA A 207 24.69 -24.88 -37.55
C ALA A 207 26.20 -25.11 -37.31
N ASP A 208 27.02 -24.77 -38.30
CA ASP A 208 28.49 -24.90 -38.26
C ASP A 208 29.12 -23.72 -39.03
N GLY A 209 30.05 -22.99 -38.41
CA GLY A 209 30.71 -21.83 -39.03
C GLY A 209 31.38 -20.85 -38.06
N ASP A 210 31.98 -19.80 -38.64
CA ASP A 210 32.63 -18.71 -37.89
C ASP A 210 31.61 -17.70 -37.32
N VAL A 211 31.82 -17.25 -36.08
CA VAL A 211 31.01 -16.21 -35.44
C VAL A 211 31.35 -14.84 -36.03
N ILE A 212 30.38 -14.21 -36.70
CA ILE A 212 30.50 -12.85 -37.24
C ILE A 212 29.95 -11.77 -36.30
N ASP A 213 28.98 -12.11 -35.45
CA ASP A 213 28.31 -11.18 -34.53
C ASP A 213 27.64 -11.93 -33.37
N ILE A 214 27.41 -11.22 -32.25
CA ILE A 214 26.72 -11.72 -31.05
C ILE A 214 25.72 -10.64 -30.61
N ALA A 215 24.42 -10.93 -30.76
CA ALA A 215 23.32 -10.01 -30.43
C ALA A 215 22.62 -10.35 -29.11
#